data_AF-A0A534RVD2-F1
#
_entry.id   AF-A0A534RVD2-F1
#
_cell.length_a   1.000
_cell.length_b   1.000
_cell.length_c   1.000
_cell.angle_alpha   90.00
_cell.angle_beta   90.00
_cell.angle_gamma   90.00
#
_symmetry.space_group_name_H-M   'P 1'
#
loop_
_entity.id
_entity.type
_entity.pdbx_description
1 polymer ?
#
loop_
_entity_poly.entity_id
_entity_poly.type
_entity_poly.pdbx_seq_one_letter_code
_entity_poly.pdbx_strand_id
1 'polypeptide(L)'
;GDQRTPTGLYMIIDKDYHKRWTRFMLLDYPTEQDIRYYWQNVSAGAVPRRGDGYAGIGGAIGIHGTDREAFNRAGINWTLGCISLFNPDVQELDAFVPVGTLVYIRD
;
A
#
# COMPACT_ATOMS: atom_id res chain seq x y z
N GLY A 1 -8.51 -4.72 5.99
CA GLY A 1 -8.34 -3.31 5.63
C GLY A 1 -9.58 -2.80 4.92
N ASP A 2 -9.52 -1.55 4.50
CA ASP A 2 -10.61 -0.74 3.95
C ASP A 2 -10.51 -0.52 2.43
N GLN A 3 -9.56 -1.20 1.78
CA GLN A 3 -9.29 -1.13 0.33
C GLN A 3 -8.83 0.26 -0.13
N ARG A 4 -8.20 1.03 0.77
CA ARG A 4 -7.68 2.36 0.44
C ARG A 4 -6.17 2.39 0.54
N THR A 5 -5.56 3.15 -0.37
CA THR A 5 -4.15 3.49 -0.26
C THR A 5 -3.99 4.46 0.91
N PRO A 6 -3.07 4.19 1.86
CA PRO A 6 -2.90 5.06 3.01
C PRO A 6 -2.16 6.34 2.60
N THR A 7 -2.43 7.44 3.29
CA THR A 7 -1.78 8.74 3.07
C THR A 7 -0.84 9.05 4.23
N GLY A 8 0.33 9.59 3.92
CA GLY A 8 1.37 9.82 4.91
C GLY A 8 2.79 9.62 4.37
N LEU A 9 3.75 9.65 5.28
CA LEU A 9 5.15 9.36 5.01
C LEU A 9 5.45 7.92 5.41
N TYR A 10 5.95 7.17 4.44
CA TYR A 10 6.33 5.76 4.58
C TYR A 10 7.78 5.57 4.17
N MET A 11 8.30 4.38 4.44
CA MET A 11 9.63 3.95 4.03
C MET A 11 9.55 2.62 3.28
N ILE A 12 10.32 2.48 2.21
CA ILE A 12 10.52 1.17 1.57
C ILE A 12 11.39 0.33 2.49
N ILE A 13 10.83 -0.77 3.01
CA ILE A 13 11.53 -1.66 3.96
C ILE A 13 11.99 -2.97 3.33
N ASP A 14 11.44 -3.32 2.17
CA ASP A 14 11.85 -4.52 1.44
C ASP A 14 11.54 -4.38 -0.06
N LYS A 15 12.26 -5.16 -0.87
CA LYS A 15 12.08 -5.20 -2.33
C LYS A 15 12.25 -6.62 -2.82
N ASP A 16 11.27 -7.11 -3.57
CA ASP A 16 11.28 -8.49 -4.08
C ASP A 16 10.84 -8.56 -5.56
N TYR A 17 11.36 -9.58 -6.25
CA TYR A 17 10.82 -10.01 -7.54
C TYR A 17 9.51 -10.76 -7.30
N HIS A 18 8.44 -10.30 -7.94
CA HIS A 18 7.16 -10.97 -7.83
C HIS A 18 6.68 -11.51 -9.18
N LYS A 19 6.32 -12.80 -9.25
CA LYS A 19 5.91 -13.46 -10.49
C LYS A 19 4.74 -12.78 -11.21
N ARG A 20 3.82 -12.18 -10.44
CA ARG A 20 2.63 -11.49 -10.97
C ARG A 20 2.86 -10.03 -11.33
N TRP A 21 3.76 -9.36 -10.61
CA TRP A 21 3.87 -7.89 -10.64
C TRP A 21 5.26 -7.40 -11.06
N THR A 22 6.16 -8.32 -11.42
CA THR A 22 7.57 -8.10 -11.77
C THR A 22 8.45 -7.59 -10.63
N ARG A 23 7.98 -6.60 -9.87
CA ARG A 23 8.59 -6.03 -8.67
C ARG A 23 7.53 -5.72 -7.63
N PHE A 24 7.92 -5.81 -6.37
CA PHE A 24 7.13 -5.37 -5.23
C PHE A 24 8.06 -4.67 -4.25
N MET A 25 7.78 -3.40 -3.95
CA MET A 25 8.50 -2.59 -2.96
C MET A 25 7.57 -2.41 -1.76
N LEU A 26 7.89 -3.08 -0.65
CA LEU A 26 7.07 -3.09 0.57
C LEU A 26 7.28 -1.80 1.35
N LEU A 27 6.17 -1.17 1.76
CA LEU A 27 6.18 -0.03 2.68
C LEU A 27 6.05 -0.50 4.13
N ASP A 28 6.55 0.30 5.06
CA ASP A 28 6.42 0.12 6.52
C ASP A 28 5.00 0.36 7.06
N TYR A 29 3.98 0.29 6.21
CA TYR A 29 2.61 0.37 6.65
C TYR A 29 2.17 -0.92 7.37
N PRO A 30 1.52 -0.82 8.55
CA PRO A 30 1.18 0.42 9.25
C PRO A 30 2.34 0.96 10.10
N THR A 31 2.54 2.28 10.05
CA THR A 31 3.42 3.02 10.97
C THR A 31 2.76 3.20 12.33
N GLU A 32 3.52 3.71 13.32
CA GLU A 32 2.92 4.10 14.61
C GLU A 32 1.79 5.13 14.46
N GLN A 33 1.89 6.03 13.48
CA GLN A 33 0.86 7.03 13.23
C GLN A 33 -0.43 6.37 12.72
N ASP A 34 -0.32 5.41 11.81
CA ASP A 34 -1.47 4.64 11.32
C ASP A 34 -2.13 3.85 12.46
N ILE A 35 -1.34 3.24 13.34
CA ILE A 35 -1.84 2.51 14.50
C ILE A 35 -2.59 3.44 15.45
N ARG A 36 -2.03 4.62 15.75
CA ARG A 36 -2.71 5.64 16.59
C ARG A 36 -4.03 6.07 15.97
N TYR A 37 -4.05 6.36 14.67
CA TYR A 37 -5.25 6.76 13.95
C TYR A 37 -6.31 5.64 13.91
N TYR A 38 -5.89 4.39 13.73
CA TYR A 38 -6.79 3.24 13.78
C TYR A 38 -7.52 3.12 15.12
N TRP A 39 -6.81 3.20 16.24
CA TRP A 39 -7.43 3.09 17.57
C TRP A 39 -8.33 4.27 17.93
N GLN A 40 -8.01 5.47 17.44
CA GLN A 40 -8.91 6.61 17.52
C GLN A 40 -10.23 6.34 16.79
N ASN A 41 -10.16 5.78 15.58
CA ASN A 41 -11.35 5.42 14.80
C ASN A 41 -12.14 4.26 15.42
N VAL A 42 -11.47 3.27 16.03
CA VAL A 42 -12.12 2.21 16.81
C VAL A 42 -12.92 2.82 17.96
N SER A 43 -12.31 3.73 18.72
CA SER A 43 -12.93 4.40 19.87
C SER A 43 -14.09 5.30 19.45
N ALA A 44 -13.99 5.92 18.27
CA ALA A 44 -15.04 6.74 17.68
C ALA A 44 -16.16 5.91 17.01
N GLY A 45 -16.06 4.59 16.97
CA GLY A 45 -17.05 3.71 16.33
C GLY A 45 -17.01 3.71 14.80
N ALA A 46 -15.96 4.25 14.19
CA ALA A 46 -15.80 4.33 12.73
C ALA A 46 -15.24 3.05 12.09
N VAL A 47 -14.63 2.15 12.88
CA VAL A 47 -14.15 0.86 12.38
C VAL A 47 -15.24 -0.21 12.50
N PRO A 48 -15.64 -0.87 11.40
CA PRO A 48 -16.66 -1.92 11.42
C PRO A 48 -16.27 -3.08 12.34
N ARG A 49 -17.29 -3.70 12.97
CA ARG A 49 -17.12 -4.94 13.73
C ARG A 49 -16.90 -6.12 12.77
N ARG A 50 -16.07 -7.09 13.20
CA ARG A 50 -15.87 -8.36 12.50
C ARG A 50 -15.81 -9.48 13.55
N GLY A 51 -16.95 -10.13 13.76
CA GLY A 51 -17.12 -11.09 14.85
C GLY A 51 -17.11 -10.37 16.21
N ASP A 52 -16.33 -10.90 17.14
CA ASP A 52 -16.04 -10.32 18.46
C ASP A 52 -15.04 -9.14 18.39
N GLY A 53 -14.32 -8.99 17.27
CA GLY A 53 -13.31 -7.96 17.06
C GLY A 53 -13.74 -6.80 16.16
N TYR A 54 -12.74 -6.03 15.74
CA TYR A 54 -12.86 -4.97 14.74
C TYR A 54 -12.21 -5.42 13.43
N ALA A 55 -12.65 -4.85 12.30
CA ALA A 55 -11.93 -4.99 11.05
C ALA A 55 -10.47 -4.53 11.25
N GLY A 56 -9.50 -5.39 10.94
CA GLY A 56 -8.08 -5.10 11.17
C GLY A 56 -7.56 -3.98 10.27
N ILE A 57 -6.59 -3.23 10.80
CA ILE A 57 -5.90 -2.10 10.14
C ILE A 57 -5.36 -2.48 8.74
N GLY A 58 -4.92 -3.73 8.57
CA GLY A 58 -4.31 -4.20 7.33
C GLY A 58 -2.79 -4.23 7.43
N GLY A 59 -2.13 -4.28 6.28
CA GLY A 59 -0.69 -4.42 6.16
C GLY A 59 -0.31 -4.80 4.73
N ALA A 60 0.99 -5.05 4.50
CA ALA A 60 1.53 -5.46 3.20
C ALA A 60 1.16 -4.50 2.05
N ILE A 61 1.18 -3.20 2.34
CA ILE A 61 1.01 -2.16 1.33
C ILE A 61 2.35 -1.91 0.65
N GLY A 62 2.33 -1.77 -0.68
CA GLY A 62 3.54 -1.59 -1.46
C GLY A 62 3.29 -0.91 -2.79
N ILE A 63 4.39 -0.63 -3.50
CA ILE A 63 4.41 -0.21 -4.89
C ILE A 63 4.77 -1.43 -5.74
N HIS A 64 3.96 -1.76 -6.74
CA HIS A 64 4.17 -2.95 -7.56
C HIS A 64 3.79 -2.73 -9.02
N GLY A 65 4.27 -3.60 -9.92
CA GLY A 65 3.85 -3.59 -11.32
C GLY A 65 2.46 -4.21 -11.52
N THR A 66 1.96 -4.26 -12.74
CA THR A 66 0.55 -4.60 -12.99
C THR A 66 0.38 -5.88 -13.80
N ASP A 67 -0.62 -6.68 -13.43
CA ASP A 67 -1.22 -7.73 -14.26
C ASP A 67 -2.59 -7.29 -14.82
N ARG A 68 -2.97 -6.03 -14.60
CA ARG A 68 -4.24 -5.43 -15.01
C ARG A 68 -3.98 -4.10 -15.70
N GLU A 69 -3.17 -4.12 -16.75
CA GLU A 69 -2.72 -2.92 -17.46
C GLU A 69 -3.88 -2.01 -17.92
N ALA A 70 -4.97 -2.59 -18.40
CA ALA A 70 -6.16 -1.84 -18.83
C ALA A 70 -6.77 -1.00 -17.70
N PHE A 71 -6.72 -1.47 -16.45
CA PHE A 71 -7.26 -0.73 -15.30
C PHE A 71 -6.34 0.43 -14.91
N ASN A 72 -5.01 0.22 -14.93
CA ASN A 72 -4.06 1.32 -14.75
C ASN A 72 -4.27 2.40 -15.82
N ARG A 73 -4.40 2.01 -17.10
CA ARG A 73 -4.63 2.94 -18.22
C ARG A 73 -5.95 3.72 -18.10
N ALA A 74 -6.98 3.08 -17.56
CA ALA A 74 -8.28 3.71 -17.32
C ALA A 74 -8.35 4.51 -16.01
N GLY A 75 -7.27 4.56 -15.21
CA GLY A 75 -7.27 5.26 -13.92
C GLY A 75 -8.19 4.63 -12.87
N ILE A 76 -8.45 3.32 -12.96
CA ILE A 76 -9.34 2.62 -12.03
C ILE A 76 -8.55 2.20 -10.80
N ASN A 77 -9.01 2.61 -9.61
CA ASN A 77 -8.47 2.20 -8.31
C ASN A 77 -8.89 0.75 -7.98
N TRP A 78 -8.13 -0.22 -8.47
CA TRP A 78 -8.50 -1.64 -8.38
C TRP A 78 -7.77 -2.44 -7.30
N THR A 79 -6.68 -1.90 -6.74
CA THR A 79 -5.91 -2.59 -5.69
C THR A 79 -6.67 -2.55 -4.36
N LEU A 80 -6.20 -3.32 -3.37
CA LEU A 80 -6.73 -3.27 -2.01
C LEU A 80 -5.99 -2.26 -1.12
N GLY A 81 -5.28 -1.30 -1.74
CA GLY A 81 -4.50 -0.26 -1.07
C GLY A 81 -3.05 -0.12 -1.56
N CYS A 82 -2.57 -1.02 -2.40
CA CYS A 82 -1.25 -0.86 -3.03
C CYS A 82 -1.25 0.14 -4.18
N ILE A 83 -0.07 0.62 -4.57
CA ILE A 83 0.11 1.49 -5.73
C ILE A 83 0.58 0.64 -6.90
N SER A 84 -0.25 0.54 -7.94
CA SER A 84 0.02 -0.23 -9.15
C SER A 84 0.59 0.66 -10.25
N LEU A 85 1.78 0.33 -10.75
CA LEU A 85 2.45 0.99 -11.87
C LEU A 85 2.47 0.08 -13.10
N PHE A 86 2.80 0.62 -14.28
CA PHE A 86 3.13 -0.22 -15.41
C PHE A 86 4.42 -1.00 -15.14
N ASN A 87 4.54 -2.19 -15.72
CA ASN A 87 5.68 -3.07 -15.44
C ASN A 87 7.06 -2.45 -15.81
N PRO A 88 7.22 -1.70 -16.91
CA PRO A 88 8.46 -0.97 -17.17
C PRO A 88 8.76 0.08 -16.09
N ASP A 89 7.76 0.86 -15.69
CA ASP A 89 7.92 1.96 -14.73
C ASP A 89 8.33 1.45 -13.34
N VAL A 90 7.72 0.35 -12.86
CA VAL A 90 8.12 -0.22 -11.56
C VAL A 90 9.53 -0.80 -11.59
N GLN A 91 9.95 -1.37 -12.73
CA GLN A 91 11.29 -1.92 -12.88
C GLN A 91 12.34 -0.81 -12.93
N GLU A 92 12.04 0.30 -13.59
CA GLU A 92 12.89 1.50 -13.58
C GLU A 92 13.00 2.06 -12.15
N LEU A 93 11.87 2.26 -11.47
CA LEU A 93 11.85 2.77 -10.09
C LEU A 93 12.64 1.86 -9.15
N ASP A 94 12.45 0.54 -9.25
CA ASP A 94 13.19 -0.48 -8.50
C ASP A 94 14.70 -0.38 -8.75
N ALA A 95 15.16 -0.05 -9.96
CA ALA A 95 16.59 0.06 -10.24
C ALA A 95 17.26 1.26 -9.55
N PHE A 96 16.51 2.33 -9.27
CA PHE A 96 17.06 3.57 -8.69
C PHE A 96 16.79 3.75 -7.20
N VAL A 97 15.77 3.09 -6.66
CA VAL A 97 15.30 3.33 -5.28
C VAL A 97 15.79 2.25 -4.32
N PRO A 98 16.69 2.56 -3.37
CA PRO A 98 17.14 1.60 -2.36
C PRO A 98 16.09 1.37 -1.25
N VAL A 99 16.26 0.27 -0.50
CA VAL A 99 15.59 0.09 0.80
C VAL A 99 16.02 1.24 1.73
N GLY A 100 15.07 1.78 2.48
CA GLY A 100 15.24 2.97 3.32
C GLY A 100 14.79 4.27 2.66
N THR A 101 14.43 4.27 1.37
CA THR A 101 13.89 5.47 0.71
C THR A 101 12.51 5.81 1.26
N LEU A 102 12.33 7.09 1.57
CA LEU A 102 11.06 7.65 2.01
C LEU A 102 10.09 7.83 0.83
N VAL A 103 8.84 7.48 1.06
CA VAL A 103 7.72 7.60 0.10
C VAL A 103 6.64 8.44 0.75
N TYR A 104 6.33 9.59 0.15
CA TYR A 104 5.24 10.43 0.61
C TYR A 104 4.00 10.23 -0.27
N ILE A 105 2.91 9.74 0.32
CA ILE A 105 1.64 9.49 -0.37
C ILE A 105 0.63 10.56 0.06
N ARG A 106 0.04 11.25 -0.92
CA ARG A 106 -0.95 12.30 -0.73
C ARG A 106 -2.01 12.26 -1.84
N ASP A 107 -3.16 12.87 -1.57
CA ASP A 107 -4.23 13.12 -2.53
C ASP A 107 -3.88 14.23 -3.54
#